data_AF-A0A177T4C1-F1
#
_entry.id   AF-A0A177T4C1-F1
#
_cell.length_a   1.000
_cell.length_b   1.000
_cell.length_c   1.000
_cell.angle_alpha   90.00
_cell.angle_beta   90.00
_cell.angle_gamma   90.00
#
_symmetry.space_group_name_H-M   'P 1'
#
loop_
_entity.id
_entity.type
_entity.pdbx_description
1 polymer ?
#
loop_
_entity_poly.entity_id
_entity_poly.type
_entity_poly.pdbx_seq_one_letter_code
_entity_poly.pdbx_strand_id
1 'polypeptide(L)'
;MFGRMLASKTEHNGEAAVQVAHAIGVHASAIEEDYFTAVDDLNKKDSSAAHVDQAGFAAAVFYQYLCIDRDLLKKNLGGDEALTVKALRALAQAALTVGPSGKQNSYASRAYAHYALAEKGTQQPRSLSLAFVKPVTGADYASEAVEVLERVRDNMDKVYGDCADGRKQFNVLTGEGSLAELLDFVAAE
;
A
#
# COMPACT_ATOMS: atom_id res chain seq x y z
N MET A 1 -0.94 10.71 -13.94
CA MET A 1 -0.76 10.22 -12.56
C MET A 1 0.69 10.29 -12.12
N PHE A 2 1.58 9.44 -12.64
CA PHE A 2 2.94 9.24 -12.06
C PHE A 2 4.07 10.05 -12.71
N GLY A 3 3.72 11.06 -13.50
CA GLY A 3 4.68 11.89 -14.20
C GLY A 3 5.35 11.20 -15.39
N ARG A 4 6.16 11.96 -16.12
CA ARG A 4 6.97 11.50 -17.26
C ARG A 4 8.18 12.40 -17.42
N MET A 5 9.34 11.81 -17.66
CA MET A 5 10.58 12.52 -17.98
C MET A 5 11.17 12.03 -19.30
N LEU A 6 11.40 12.96 -20.22
CA LEU A 6 12.01 12.76 -21.53
C LEU A 6 13.19 13.71 -21.66
N ALA A 7 14.40 13.18 -21.53
CA ALA A 7 15.63 13.99 -21.51
C ALA A 7 15.84 14.79 -22.81
N SER A 8 15.48 14.22 -23.96
CA SER A 8 15.66 14.86 -25.27
C SER A 8 14.51 15.78 -25.70
N LYS A 9 13.36 15.75 -25.01
CA LYS A 9 12.14 16.51 -25.33
C LYS A 9 11.42 16.96 -24.06
N THR A 10 12.06 17.88 -23.36
CA THR A 10 11.63 18.33 -22.03
C THR A 10 10.24 19.00 -22.03
N GLU A 11 9.80 19.54 -23.16
CA GLU A 11 8.46 20.12 -23.36
C GLU A 11 7.33 19.10 -23.26
N HIS A 12 7.65 17.80 -23.30
CA HIS A 12 6.71 16.71 -23.11
C HIS A 12 6.80 16.08 -21.72
N ASN A 13 7.55 16.67 -20.79
CA ASN A 13 7.58 16.23 -19.41
C ASN A 13 6.24 16.50 -18.73
N GLY A 14 5.89 15.65 -17.76
CA GLY A 14 4.68 15.81 -16.95
C GLY A 14 5.02 15.59 -15.49
N GLU A 15 4.51 16.44 -14.63
CA GLU A 15 4.68 16.30 -13.18
C GLU A 15 3.77 15.19 -12.64
N ALA A 16 4.25 14.49 -11.63
CA ALA A 16 3.49 13.45 -10.96
C ALA A 16 2.47 14.08 -9.99
N ALA A 17 1.20 13.74 -10.17
CA ALA A 17 0.11 14.10 -9.25
C ALA A 17 -0.06 13.08 -8.12
N VAL A 18 0.57 11.91 -8.23
CA VAL A 18 0.44 10.81 -7.26
C VAL A 18 1.82 10.44 -6.75
N GLN A 19 1.96 10.40 -5.44
CA GLN A 19 3.14 9.94 -4.73
C GLN A 19 2.80 8.62 -4.04
N VAL A 20 3.66 7.61 -4.19
CA VAL A 20 3.50 6.30 -3.58
C VAL A 20 4.77 6.02 -2.77
N ALA A 21 4.64 5.91 -1.45
CA ALA A 21 5.77 5.56 -0.60
C ALA A 21 6.14 4.08 -0.78
N HIS A 22 7.33 3.67 -0.33
CA HIS A 22 7.60 2.24 -0.17
C HIS A 22 6.74 1.66 0.97
N ALA A 23 6.23 0.45 0.77
CA ALA A 23 5.60 -0.33 1.83
C ALA A 23 6.66 -0.67 2.90
N ILE A 24 6.37 -0.39 4.16
CA ILE A 24 7.25 -0.74 5.29
C ILE A 24 6.55 -1.70 6.23
N GLY A 25 7.30 -2.65 6.80
CA GLY A 25 6.78 -3.53 7.84
C GLY A 25 6.46 -2.73 9.12
N VAL A 26 5.34 -3.01 9.76
CA VAL A 26 4.92 -2.34 11.01
C VAL A 26 5.52 -2.98 12.26
N HIS A 27 6.05 -4.19 12.12
CA HIS A 27 6.71 -4.96 13.16
C HIS A 27 8.02 -5.55 12.63
N ALA A 28 8.89 -5.97 13.55
CA ALA A 28 10.07 -6.73 13.17
C ALA A 28 9.64 -8.06 12.53
N SER A 29 10.21 -8.39 11.38
CA SER A 29 9.93 -9.64 10.67
C SER A 29 11.24 -10.35 10.41
N ALA A 30 11.38 -11.58 10.91
CA ALA A 30 12.53 -12.40 10.63
C ALA A 30 12.46 -12.90 9.18
N ILE A 31 13.61 -12.94 8.51
CA ILE A 31 13.74 -13.65 7.23
C ILE A 31 13.97 -15.11 7.58
N GLU A 32 13.07 -15.96 7.13
CA GLU A 32 13.19 -17.42 7.22
C GLU A 32 13.82 -17.95 5.94
N GLU A 33 14.63 -19.01 6.08
CA GLU A 33 15.28 -19.68 4.96
C GLU A 33 14.49 -20.95 4.60
N ASP A 34 13.93 -20.98 3.40
CA ASP A 34 13.27 -22.16 2.81
C ASP A 34 14.29 -22.96 1.99
N TYR A 35 14.66 -24.14 2.47
CA TYR A 35 15.58 -25.06 1.80
C TYR A 35 14.80 -25.97 0.84
N PHE A 36 15.17 -25.97 -0.44
CA PHE A 36 14.49 -26.77 -1.45
C PHE A 36 15.46 -27.56 -2.35
N THR A 37 14.95 -28.64 -2.92
CA THR A 37 15.68 -29.48 -3.86
C THR A 37 14.89 -29.67 -5.14
N ALA A 38 15.57 -29.84 -6.28
CA ALA A 38 14.94 -30.35 -7.50
C ALA A 38 15.47 -31.75 -7.81
N VAL A 39 14.57 -32.65 -8.18
CA VAL A 39 14.88 -34.04 -8.56
C VAL A 39 14.90 -34.15 -10.07
N ASP A 40 15.80 -34.98 -10.60
CA ASP A 40 15.81 -35.33 -12.02
C ASP A 40 14.99 -36.60 -12.25
N ASP A 41 13.82 -36.45 -12.89
CA ASP A 41 12.90 -37.55 -13.19
C ASP A 41 13.51 -38.64 -14.10
N LEU A 42 14.58 -38.35 -14.84
CA LEU A 42 15.27 -39.34 -15.69
C LEU A 42 16.27 -40.20 -14.90
N ASN A 43 16.68 -39.78 -13.71
CA ASN A 43 17.57 -40.57 -12.86
C ASN A 43 16.80 -41.70 -12.15
N LYS A 44 16.76 -42.88 -12.77
CA LYS A 44 16.07 -44.06 -12.23
C LYS A 44 16.88 -44.89 -11.22
N LYS A 45 18.15 -44.54 -10.99
CA LYS A 45 19.05 -45.32 -10.11
C LYS A 45 19.02 -44.82 -8.67
N ASP A 46 18.97 -43.51 -8.48
CA ASP A 46 18.98 -42.86 -7.17
C ASP A 46 17.99 -41.70 -7.13
N SER A 47 17.27 -41.57 -6.01
CA SER A 47 16.33 -40.46 -5.74
C SER A 47 17.02 -39.21 -5.17
N SER A 48 18.31 -39.03 -5.45
CA SER A 48 19.12 -37.92 -4.94
C SER A 48 18.73 -36.58 -5.58
N ALA A 49 18.89 -35.49 -4.82
CA ALA A 49 18.71 -34.14 -5.34
C ALA A 49 19.69 -33.87 -6.50
N ALA A 50 19.16 -33.39 -7.63
CA ALA A 50 19.95 -32.89 -8.75
C ALA A 50 20.33 -31.41 -8.56
N HIS A 51 19.56 -30.69 -7.73
CA HIS A 51 19.82 -29.32 -7.34
C HIS A 51 19.38 -29.10 -5.88
N VAL A 52 20.10 -28.23 -5.20
CA VAL A 52 19.87 -27.81 -3.82
C VAL A 52 20.08 -26.30 -3.76
N ASP A 53 19.14 -25.58 -3.19
CA ASP A 53 19.25 -24.13 -2.96
C ASP A 53 18.35 -23.69 -1.81
N GLN A 54 18.43 -22.41 -1.43
CA GLN A 54 17.65 -21.80 -0.38
C GLN A 54 16.98 -20.50 -0.84
N ALA A 55 15.77 -20.23 -0.35
CA ALA A 55 15.03 -19.01 -0.63
C ALA A 55 14.62 -18.31 0.68
N GLY A 56 14.98 -17.04 0.83
CA GLY A 56 14.50 -16.23 1.94
C GLY A 56 13.04 -15.82 1.77
N PHE A 57 12.22 -15.95 2.81
CA PHE A 57 10.86 -15.40 2.86
C PHE A 57 10.56 -14.78 4.23
N ALA A 58 9.53 -13.94 4.30
CA ALA A 58 9.05 -13.37 5.54
C ALA A 58 7.55 -13.10 5.45
N ALA A 59 6.85 -13.18 6.58
CA ALA A 59 5.48 -12.71 6.72
C ALA A 59 5.47 -11.41 7.50
N ALA A 60 4.76 -10.40 6.99
CA ALA A 60 4.69 -9.09 7.63
C ALA A 60 3.36 -8.40 7.34
N VAL A 61 2.93 -7.56 8.29
CA VAL A 61 1.92 -6.53 8.06
C VAL A 61 2.63 -5.28 7.56
N PHE A 62 2.15 -4.75 6.43
CA PHE A 62 2.76 -3.59 5.78
C PHE A 62 1.90 -2.34 5.93
N TYR A 63 2.54 -1.21 6.19
CA TYR A 63 1.98 0.13 6.02
C TYR A 63 2.38 0.67 4.65
N GLN A 64 1.38 1.12 3.89
CA GLN A 64 1.54 1.71 2.56
C GLN A 64 0.89 3.10 2.55
N TYR A 65 1.63 4.10 2.10
CA TYR A 65 1.16 5.49 2.00
C TYR A 65 1.06 5.93 0.55
N LEU A 66 -0.05 6.61 0.23
CA LEU A 66 -0.27 7.27 -1.05
C LEU A 66 -0.72 8.71 -0.77
N CYS A 67 -0.21 9.65 -1.56
CA CYS A 67 -0.65 11.04 -1.57
C CYS A 67 -1.08 11.42 -2.98
N ILE A 68 -2.23 12.08 -3.11
CA ILE A 68 -2.80 12.46 -4.40
C ILE A 68 -3.09 13.96 -4.38
N ASP A 69 -2.44 14.68 -5.29
CA ASP A 69 -2.84 16.03 -5.65
C ASP A 69 -3.96 15.94 -6.70
N ARG A 70 -5.21 16.12 -6.26
CA ARG A 70 -6.39 16.04 -7.13
C ARG A 70 -6.35 17.11 -8.23
N ASP A 71 -5.94 18.33 -7.90
CA ASP A 71 -5.98 19.45 -8.84
C ASP A 71 -4.93 19.28 -9.93
N LEU A 72 -3.72 18.86 -9.56
CA LEU A 72 -2.68 18.51 -10.53
C LEU A 72 -3.09 17.27 -11.34
N LEU A 73 -3.77 16.28 -10.75
CA LEU A 73 -4.28 15.14 -11.49
C LEU A 73 -5.30 15.58 -12.55
N LYS A 74 -6.28 16.41 -12.16
CA LYS A 74 -7.28 16.97 -13.07
C LYS A 74 -6.65 17.78 -14.19
N LYS A 75 -5.68 18.65 -13.86
CA LYS A 75 -4.89 19.41 -14.85
C LYS A 75 -4.17 18.47 -15.82
N ASN A 76 -3.51 17.43 -15.31
CA ASN A 76 -2.82 16.43 -16.12
C ASN A 76 -3.75 15.61 -17.03
N LEU A 77 -5.04 15.53 -16.68
CA LEU A 77 -6.10 14.89 -17.45
C LEU A 77 -6.89 15.89 -18.33
N GLY A 78 -6.35 17.08 -18.57
CA GLY A 78 -6.95 18.07 -19.46
C GLY A 78 -8.16 18.80 -18.88
N GLY A 79 -8.33 18.80 -17.55
CA GLY A 79 -9.48 19.41 -16.88
C GLY A 79 -10.73 18.52 -16.84
N ASP A 80 -10.65 17.28 -17.33
CA ASP A 80 -11.77 16.34 -17.37
C ASP A 80 -12.10 15.80 -15.97
N GLU A 81 -13.20 16.28 -15.41
CA GLU A 81 -13.68 15.87 -14.09
C GLU A 81 -14.12 14.41 -14.07
N ALA A 82 -14.85 13.94 -15.09
CA ALA A 82 -15.34 12.56 -15.12
C ALA A 82 -14.18 11.56 -15.20
N LEU A 83 -13.15 11.89 -15.99
CA LEU A 83 -11.94 11.09 -16.06
C LEU A 83 -11.14 11.16 -14.75
N THR A 84 -11.10 12.31 -14.08
CA THR A 84 -10.45 12.49 -12.77
C THR A 84 -11.08 11.59 -11.71
N VAL A 85 -12.42 11.62 -11.59
CA VAL A 85 -13.19 10.75 -10.68
C VAL A 85 -12.87 9.27 -10.98
N LYS A 86 -12.94 8.85 -12.25
CA LYS A 86 -12.65 7.47 -12.65
C LYS A 86 -11.21 7.06 -12.32
N ALA A 87 -10.26 7.95 -12.55
CA ALA A 87 -8.85 7.78 -12.24
C ALA A 87 -8.61 7.58 -10.74
N LEU A 88 -9.20 8.44 -9.90
CA LEU A 88 -9.10 8.35 -8.43
C LEU A 88 -9.67 7.03 -7.91
N ARG A 89 -10.87 6.63 -8.38
CA ARG A 89 -11.47 5.34 -8.00
C ARG A 89 -10.60 4.16 -8.38
N ALA A 90 -10.11 4.14 -9.63
CA ALA A 90 -9.29 3.04 -10.12
C ALA A 90 -7.97 2.93 -9.35
N LEU A 91 -7.32 4.06 -9.07
CA LEU A 91 -6.09 4.10 -8.28
C LEU A 91 -6.31 3.58 -6.85
N ALA A 92 -7.32 4.10 -6.16
CA ALA A 92 -7.62 3.69 -4.79
C ALA A 92 -8.01 2.21 -4.74
N GLN A 93 -8.85 1.72 -5.65
CA GLN A 93 -9.20 0.30 -5.72
C GLN A 93 -7.97 -0.56 -5.97
N ALA A 94 -7.11 -0.20 -6.92
CA ALA A 94 -5.88 -0.94 -7.20
C ALA A 94 -4.94 -0.98 -5.99
N ALA A 95 -4.75 0.15 -5.30
CA ALA A 95 -3.90 0.21 -4.10
C ALA A 95 -4.40 -0.69 -2.96
N LEU A 96 -5.71 -0.95 -2.89
CA LEU A 96 -6.35 -1.73 -1.83
C LEU A 96 -6.49 -3.23 -2.17
N THR A 97 -6.48 -3.60 -3.46
CA THR A 97 -6.78 -4.97 -3.90
C THR A 97 -5.70 -5.63 -4.74
N VAL A 98 -4.64 -4.91 -5.13
CA VAL A 98 -3.59 -5.45 -6.01
C VAL A 98 -2.24 -5.48 -5.28
N GLY A 99 -1.73 -6.70 -5.04
CA GLY A 99 -0.38 -6.94 -4.54
C GLY A 99 0.66 -7.17 -5.65
N PRO A 100 1.97 -7.07 -5.34
CA PRO A 100 3.05 -7.39 -6.28
C PRO A 100 3.00 -8.84 -6.79
N SER A 101 3.46 -9.07 -8.04
CA SER A 101 3.46 -10.40 -8.68
C SER A 101 4.71 -11.26 -8.41
N GLY A 102 5.71 -10.71 -7.73
CA GLY A 102 6.97 -11.39 -7.44
C GLY A 102 6.77 -12.68 -6.66
N LYS A 103 7.33 -13.79 -7.16
CA LYS A 103 7.28 -15.14 -6.55
C LYS A 103 5.87 -15.63 -6.16
N GLN A 104 4.81 -15.07 -6.74
CA GLN A 104 3.42 -15.44 -6.43
C GLN A 104 3.11 -16.91 -6.69
N ASN A 105 3.67 -17.52 -7.74
CA ASN A 105 3.44 -18.93 -8.02
C ASN A 105 4.13 -19.86 -7.01
N SER A 106 5.12 -19.35 -6.26
CA SER A 106 5.83 -20.10 -5.21
C SER A 106 5.17 -19.93 -3.84
N TYR A 107 4.69 -18.72 -3.51
CA TYR A 107 4.19 -18.39 -2.17
C TYR A 107 2.69 -18.04 -2.07
N ALA A 108 2.00 -17.86 -3.20
CA ALA A 108 0.56 -17.56 -3.27
C ALA A 108 0.07 -16.38 -2.40
N SER A 109 0.92 -15.37 -2.16
CA SER A 109 0.61 -14.22 -1.31
C SER A 109 -0.38 -13.23 -1.96
N ARG A 110 -1.68 -13.55 -1.89
CA ARG A 110 -2.79 -12.73 -2.42
C ARG A 110 -3.51 -12.01 -1.28
N ALA A 111 -3.06 -10.82 -0.91
CA ALA A 111 -3.66 -10.04 0.17
C ALA A 111 -4.44 -8.83 -0.34
N TYR A 112 -5.56 -8.54 0.30
CA TYR A 112 -6.22 -7.23 0.26
C TYR A 112 -5.83 -6.41 1.50
N ALA A 113 -5.99 -5.10 1.44
CA ALA A 113 -5.76 -4.25 2.60
C ALA A 113 -6.72 -4.64 3.75
N HIS A 114 -6.16 -4.90 4.94
CA HIS A 114 -6.96 -5.21 6.14
C HIS A 114 -7.58 -3.96 6.78
N TYR A 115 -6.98 -2.80 6.57
CA TYR A 115 -7.45 -1.50 7.04
C TYR A 115 -7.10 -0.45 5.99
N ALA A 116 -7.95 0.55 5.82
CA ALA A 116 -7.66 1.70 5.00
C ALA A 116 -8.26 2.96 5.61
N LEU A 117 -7.48 4.03 5.61
CA LEU A 117 -7.89 5.37 6.00
C LEU A 117 -7.62 6.31 4.84
N ALA A 118 -8.66 6.97 4.35
CA ALA A 118 -8.54 8.08 3.42
C ALA A 118 -8.81 9.38 4.18
N GLU A 119 -7.87 10.31 4.11
CA GLU A 119 -8.01 11.68 4.59
C GLU A 119 -8.08 12.61 3.37
N LYS A 120 -8.95 13.62 3.41
CA LYS A 120 -9.07 14.67 2.39
C LYS A 120 -8.99 16.04 3.07
N GLY A 121 -8.29 16.98 2.44
CA GLY A 121 -8.33 18.38 2.81
C GLY A 121 -7.38 19.24 1.98
N THR A 122 -7.40 20.54 2.24
CA THR A 122 -6.53 21.53 1.56
C THR A 122 -5.16 21.74 2.23
N GLN A 123 -4.97 21.10 3.38
CA GLN A 123 -3.76 21.20 4.18
C GLN A 123 -2.62 20.36 3.60
N GLN A 124 -1.40 20.59 4.09
CA GLN A 124 -0.25 19.78 3.69
C GLN A 124 -0.51 18.30 4.06
N PRO A 125 -0.41 17.36 3.10
CA PRO A 125 -0.64 15.95 3.38
C PRO A 125 0.46 15.40 4.30
N ARG A 126 0.07 14.48 5.19
CA ARG A 126 0.95 13.87 6.20
C ARG A 126 0.93 12.35 6.08
N SER A 127 2.10 11.74 6.29
CA SER A 127 2.20 10.30 6.49
C SER A 127 2.05 9.97 7.97
N LEU A 128 1.39 8.85 8.26
CA LEU A 128 1.28 8.28 9.60
C LEU A 128 2.38 7.25 9.90
N SER A 129 3.45 7.19 9.09
CA SER A 129 4.59 6.29 9.32
C SER A 129 5.26 6.45 10.69
N LEU A 130 5.08 7.60 11.35
CA LEU A 130 5.50 7.82 12.74
C LEU A 130 4.94 6.75 13.70
N ALA A 131 3.75 6.20 13.40
CA ALA A 131 3.13 5.11 14.14
C ALA A 131 4.03 3.87 14.28
N PHE A 132 4.94 3.65 13.32
CA PHE A 132 5.73 2.43 13.21
C PHE A 132 7.24 2.66 13.40
N VAL A 133 7.65 3.87 13.81
CA VAL A 133 9.04 4.13 14.24
C VAL A 133 9.38 3.26 15.44
N LYS A 134 8.44 3.12 16.39
CA LYS A 134 8.47 2.05 17.38
C LYS A 134 7.72 0.85 16.77
N PRO A 135 8.40 -0.29 16.53
CA PRO A 135 7.73 -1.46 15.97
C PRO A 135 6.59 -1.94 16.85
N VAL A 136 5.54 -2.49 16.24
CA VAL A 136 4.50 -3.26 16.92
C VAL A 136 5.11 -4.58 17.41
N THR A 137 4.82 -4.97 18.65
CA THR A 137 5.49 -6.11 19.32
C THR A 137 4.55 -7.10 19.99
N GLY A 138 3.25 -6.85 20.05
CA GLY A 138 2.32 -7.81 20.66
C GLY A 138 2.00 -8.98 19.73
N ALA A 139 0.96 -9.74 20.09
CA ALA A 139 0.63 -10.99 19.39
C ALA A 139 -0.27 -10.76 18.17
N ASP A 140 -1.06 -9.69 18.17
CA ASP A 140 -1.95 -9.33 17.09
C ASP A 140 -1.42 -8.10 16.36
N TYR A 141 -0.43 -8.33 15.49
CA TYR A 141 0.23 -7.26 14.75
C TYR A 141 -0.75 -6.40 13.93
N ALA A 142 -1.82 -6.98 13.41
CA ALA A 142 -2.75 -6.28 12.54
C ALA A 142 -3.64 -5.33 13.34
N SER A 143 -4.28 -5.81 14.40
CA SER A 143 -5.15 -5.00 15.25
C SER A 143 -4.35 -3.91 15.97
N GLU A 144 -3.19 -4.26 16.56
CA GLU A 144 -2.33 -3.30 17.25
C GLU A 144 -1.78 -2.24 16.29
N ALA A 145 -1.46 -2.59 15.04
CA ALA A 145 -1.02 -1.60 14.05
C ALA A 145 -2.10 -0.56 13.73
N VAL A 146 -3.37 -0.99 13.64
CA VAL A 146 -4.51 -0.08 13.45
C VAL A 146 -4.64 0.85 14.65
N GLU A 147 -4.64 0.32 15.87
CA GLU A 147 -4.75 1.12 17.09
C GLU A 147 -3.65 2.18 17.21
N VAL A 148 -2.40 1.81 16.92
CA VAL A 148 -1.27 2.75 16.99
C VAL A 148 -1.35 3.80 15.89
N LEU A 149 -1.77 3.43 14.68
CA LEU A 149 -1.97 4.37 13.56
C LEU A 149 -3.06 5.39 13.88
N GLU A 150 -4.21 4.94 14.39
CA GLU A 150 -5.31 5.82 14.80
C GLU A 150 -4.91 6.73 15.97
N ARG A 151 -4.20 6.18 16.95
CA ARG A 151 -3.65 6.99 18.06
C ARG A 151 -2.71 8.09 17.55
N VAL A 152 -1.85 7.80 16.58
CA VAL A 152 -0.95 8.84 16.01
C VAL A 152 -1.74 9.88 15.22
N ARG A 153 -2.73 9.47 14.42
CA ARG A 153 -3.66 10.38 13.73
C ARG A 153 -4.31 11.34 14.74
N ASP A 154 -4.90 10.80 15.80
CA ASP A 154 -5.64 11.59 16.80
C ASP A 154 -4.71 12.50 17.61
N ASN A 155 -3.51 12.03 17.94
CA ASN A 155 -2.50 12.85 18.62
C ASN A 155 -2.02 13.99 17.74
N MET A 156 -1.81 13.75 16.44
CA MET A 156 -1.44 14.82 15.53
C MET A 156 -2.57 15.84 15.39
N ASP A 157 -3.83 15.40 15.31
CA ASP A 157 -4.98 16.32 15.30
C ASP A 157 -5.04 17.17 16.59
N LYS A 158 -4.82 16.55 17.74
CA LYS A 158 -4.79 17.25 19.03
C LYS A 158 -3.68 18.30 19.12
N VAL A 159 -2.52 18.05 18.49
CA VAL A 159 -1.34 18.93 18.57
C VAL A 159 -1.37 20.03 17.52
N TYR A 160 -1.77 19.70 16.30
CA TYR A 160 -1.70 20.61 15.14
C TYR A 160 -3.06 21.22 14.77
N GLY A 161 -4.16 20.77 15.39
CA GLY A 161 -5.53 21.04 14.95
C GLY A 161 -6.03 19.99 13.95
N ASP A 162 -7.29 20.12 13.51
CA ASP A 162 -7.88 19.20 12.55
C ASP A 162 -7.02 19.13 11.27
N CYS A 163 -6.34 18.01 11.04
CA CYS A 163 -5.39 17.87 9.91
C CYS A 163 -6.02 17.33 8.62
N ALA A 164 -7.33 17.08 8.63
CA ALA A 164 -8.11 16.68 7.46
C ALA A 164 -9.52 17.25 7.58
N ASP A 165 -10.09 17.68 6.46
CA ASP A 165 -11.45 18.22 6.38
C ASP A 165 -12.49 17.10 6.37
N GLY A 166 -12.10 15.90 5.91
CA GLY A 166 -12.93 14.71 5.91
C GLY A 166 -12.13 13.42 5.99
N ARG A 167 -12.78 12.37 6.50
CA ARG A 167 -12.19 11.04 6.61
C ARG A 167 -13.19 9.95 6.27
N LYS A 168 -12.70 8.89 5.66
CA LYS A 168 -13.43 7.62 5.54
C LYS A 168 -12.46 6.48 5.74
N GLN A 169 -12.91 5.43 6.41
CA GLN A 169 -12.11 4.24 6.67
C GLN A 169 -12.95 2.97 6.55
N PHE A 170 -12.27 1.84 6.39
CA PHE A 170 -12.82 0.52 6.65
C PHE A 170 -11.81 -0.30 7.46
N ASN A 171 -12.32 -1.28 8.19
CA ASN A 171 -11.53 -2.21 8.97
C ASN A 171 -12.08 -3.64 8.79
N VAL A 172 -11.30 -4.48 8.09
CA VAL A 172 -11.66 -5.88 7.85
C VAL A 172 -11.62 -6.71 9.14
N LEU A 173 -10.79 -6.33 10.11
CA LEU A 173 -10.63 -7.04 11.38
C LEU A 173 -11.87 -6.92 12.26
N THR A 174 -12.57 -5.78 12.19
CA THR A 174 -13.83 -5.55 12.93
C THR A 174 -15.09 -5.68 12.06
N GLY A 175 -14.94 -5.79 10.74
CA GLY A 175 -16.05 -5.85 9.79
C GLY A 175 -16.77 -4.51 9.57
N GLU A 176 -16.07 -3.39 9.80
CA GLU A 176 -16.64 -2.05 9.75
C GLU A 176 -16.28 -1.29 8.45
N GLY A 177 -17.24 -0.50 7.95
CA GLY A 177 -17.10 0.27 6.73
C GLY A 177 -17.16 -0.58 5.45
N SER A 178 -16.90 0.04 4.30
CA SER A 178 -16.84 -0.68 3.03
C SER A 178 -15.88 -0.04 2.03
N LEU A 179 -15.36 -0.86 1.12
CA LEU A 179 -14.55 -0.38 0.00
C LEU A 179 -15.33 0.62 -0.86
N ALA A 180 -16.62 0.36 -1.13
CA ALA A 180 -17.45 1.23 -1.97
C ALA A 180 -17.53 2.65 -1.39
N GLU A 181 -17.84 2.78 -0.09
CA GLU A 181 -17.92 4.07 0.58
C GLU A 181 -16.58 4.81 0.60
N LEU A 182 -15.47 4.09 0.76
CA LEU A 182 -14.13 4.68 0.70
C LEU A 182 -13.82 5.21 -0.69
N LEU A 183 -14.15 4.45 -1.75
CA LEU A 183 -13.93 4.87 -3.13
C LEU A 183 -14.81 6.06 -3.51
N ASP A 184 -16.04 6.11 -3.02
CA ASP A 184 -16.95 7.25 -3.21
C ASP A 184 -16.39 8.50 -2.52
N PHE A 185 -15.88 8.36 -1.29
CA PHE A 185 -15.23 9.46 -0.57
C PHE A 185 -13.97 9.99 -1.26
N VAL A 186 -13.08 9.10 -1.72
CA VAL A 186 -11.83 9.48 -2.41
C VAL A 186 -12.11 10.18 -3.73
N ALA A 187 -13.14 9.76 -4.44
CA ALA A 187 -13.44 10.27 -5.78
C ALA A 187 -14.38 11.48 -5.80
N ALA A 188 -15.09 11.76 -4.70
CA ALA A 188 -15.85 12.99 -4.55
C ALA A 188 -14.92 14.21 -4.67
N GLU A 189 -15.49 15.36 -5.02
CA GLU A 189 -14.83 16.66 -4.88
C GLU A 189 -14.59 16.98 -3.40
#